data_AF-A0A9P5PUI6-F1
#
_entry.id   AF-A0A9P5PUI6-F1
#
_cell.length_a   1.000
_cell.length_b   1.000
_cell.length_c   1.000
_cell.angle_alpha   90.00
_cell.angle_beta   90.00
_cell.angle_gamma   90.00
#
_symmetry.space_group_name_H-M   'P 1'
#
loop_
_entity.id
_entity.type
_entity.pdbx_description
1 polymer ?
#
loop_
_entity_poly.entity_id
_entity_poly.type
_entity_poly.pdbx_seq_one_letter_code
_entity_poly.pdbx_strand_id
1 'polypeptide(L)'
;VIKRGAAPVDEVSGLVATHQVYSDDECVWDAMLNQTNIGDNNNKFYVLQLLQSLNDNTRCEVFTHWGRVGERGQSKSRGNLPTAQAIAEFKKQFKSKAGVPWEQRIGMEPKSGKYVFLERDYDEDDGEDTKPKSKGKGKATENKPIPDSTLKPEVQDFCRLIFNTKFFEATLSEMNYDANKLPLGKLSKSTILKGFAALKALSEVIDNPNSEEARKWGGQQAGCGELSNRYYSIIPHDFGRRAPPAISTQDHLKKELELVDALGDMEIATEIIQASVASDQDGNPINPLDAKFKSLALDRMDPVDPNTEEFNALQQYMMDTHGKTHGHIRAKVKNIYRIDRCGCRDYSLERGWIRQARDGERMLLWHGSRATNFAGILSQGLRIAPPEAPVSGYMFGKGVYFADMMSKSAGYCLSRVTMVPVCFLLCEVAVKPWLELVNAQYDADKACKKAGKRATLGIGRTAPVKWKDA
;
A
#
# COMPACT_ATOMS: atom_id res chain seq x y z
N VAL A 1 3.24 21.80 0.05
CA VAL A 1 3.87 22.06 1.35
C VAL A 1 5.25 22.66 1.09
N ILE A 2 5.69 23.71 1.80
CA ILE A 2 7.10 24.17 1.68
C ILE A 2 7.92 23.32 2.65
N LYS A 3 8.76 22.42 2.13
CA LYS A 3 9.67 21.61 2.94
C LYS A 3 10.97 22.40 3.19
N ARG A 4 11.35 22.58 4.46
CA ARG A 4 12.65 23.11 4.90
C ARG A 4 13.17 22.18 5.99
N GLY A 5 14.30 21.52 5.76
CA GLY A 5 14.81 20.44 6.63
C GLY A 5 14.16 19.08 6.37
N ALA A 6 14.45 18.08 7.21
CA ALA A 6 14.05 16.68 7.00
C ALA A 6 12.52 16.44 7.02
N ALA A 7 11.77 17.17 7.86
CA ALA A 7 10.32 17.11 7.93
C ALA A 7 9.67 18.46 7.59
N PRO A 8 8.49 18.47 6.94
CA PRO A 8 7.75 19.69 6.68
C PRO A 8 7.18 20.30 7.97
N VAL A 9 7.23 21.63 8.05
CA VAL A 9 6.55 22.39 9.11
C VAL A 9 5.04 22.30 8.90
N ASP A 10 4.28 22.02 9.96
CA ASP A 10 2.82 21.98 9.92
C ASP A 10 2.25 23.35 9.49
N GLU A 11 1.43 23.38 8.45
CA GLU A 11 0.90 24.61 7.87
C GLU A 11 0.01 25.41 8.84
N VAL A 12 -0.60 24.75 9.82
CA VAL A 12 -1.45 25.37 10.85
C VAL A 12 -0.62 26.18 11.85
N SER A 13 0.71 25.98 11.90
CA SER A 13 1.60 26.80 12.72
C SER A 13 1.68 28.26 12.27
N GLY A 14 1.46 28.54 10.98
CA GLY A 14 1.76 29.84 10.38
C GLY A 14 3.26 30.16 10.25
N LEU A 15 4.15 29.22 10.58
CA LEU A 15 5.60 29.41 10.65
C LEU A 15 6.38 28.77 9.50
N VAL A 16 5.67 28.20 8.52
CA VAL A 16 6.24 27.49 7.36
C VAL A 16 7.32 28.30 6.61
N ALA A 17 7.16 29.63 6.55
CA ALA A 17 8.09 30.51 5.84
C ALA A 17 9.30 30.98 6.67
N THR A 18 9.30 30.77 7.98
CA THR A 18 10.27 31.36 8.92
C THR A 18 10.99 30.34 9.80
N HIS A 19 10.48 29.11 9.87
CA HIS A 19 11.01 28.04 10.70
C HIS A 19 11.26 26.78 9.87
N GLN A 20 12.01 25.86 10.47
CA GLN A 20 12.19 24.48 10.02
C GLN A 20 11.95 23.53 11.19
N VAL A 21 11.59 22.28 10.90
CA VAL A 21 11.55 21.25 11.96
C VAL A 21 12.98 20.97 12.40
N TYR A 22 13.22 21.03 13.71
CA TYR A 22 14.52 20.75 14.28
C TYR A 22 14.89 19.28 14.09
N SER A 23 16.13 19.05 13.71
CA SER A 23 16.74 17.73 13.57
C SER A 23 18.16 17.80 14.12
N ASP A 24 18.60 16.70 14.72
CA ASP A 24 19.97 16.49 15.17
C ASP A 24 20.44 15.10 14.71
N ASP A 25 21.66 14.72 15.11
CA ASP A 25 22.24 13.41 14.76
C ASP A 25 21.42 12.23 15.30
N GLU A 26 20.52 12.45 16.28
CA GLU A 26 19.68 11.38 16.83
C GLU A 26 18.42 11.17 16.02
N CYS A 27 17.69 12.25 15.70
CA CYS A 27 16.43 12.16 14.99
C CYS A 27 15.86 13.50 14.49
N VAL A 28 14.80 13.39 13.70
CA VAL A 28 13.89 14.49 13.40
C VAL A 28 12.87 14.65 14.54
N TRP A 29 12.77 15.85 15.11
CA TRP A 29 11.88 16.16 16.24
C TRP A 29 10.45 16.49 15.79
N ASP A 30 9.83 15.51 15.15
CA ASP A 30 8.44 15.50 14.70
C ASP A 30 7.73 14.25 15.19
N ALA A 31 6.54 14.42 15.75
CA ALA A 31 5.71 13.31 16.18
C ALA A 31 4.28 13.46 15.65
N MET A 32 3.87 12.52 14.79
CA MET A 32 2.49 12.32 14.42
C MET A 32 1.87 11.23 15.29
N LEU A 33 0.89 11.59 16.10
CA LEU A 33 0.22 10.65 16.99
C LEU A 33 -1.24 10.43 16.57
N ASN A 34 -1.73 9.21 16.71
CA ASN A 34 -3.10 8.83 16.37
C ASN A 34 -3.74 8.01 17.49
N GLN A 35 -5.04 8.22 17.72
CA GLN A 35 -5.79 7.49 18.73
C GLN A 35 -7.23 7.27 18.28
N THR A 36 -7.65 6.01 18.32
CA THR A 36 -9.03 5.61 18.07
C THR A 36 -9.63 4.92 19.29
N ASN A 37 -10.86 5.28 19.63
CA ASN A 37 -11.71 4.60 20.60
C ASN A 37 -13.16 4.67 20.09
N ILE A 38 -13.67 3.51 19.68
CA ILE A 38 -15.01 3.30 19.12
C ILE A 38 -16.10 3.68 20.12
N GLY A 39 -15.96 3.27 21.39
CA GLY A 39 -16.99 3.45 22.42
C GLY A 39 -17.32 4.92 22.66
N ASP A 40 -16.30 5.77 22.67
CA ASP A 40 -16.46 7.22 22.87
C ASP A 40 -16.59 8.01 21.55
N ASN A 41 -16.66 7.34 20.39
CA ASN A 41 -16.55 7.95 19.06
C ASN A 41 -15.34 8.90 18.96
N ASN A 42 -14.22 8.49 19.54
CA ASN A 42 -12.97 9.22 19.47
C ASN A 42 -12.14 8.67 18.32
N ASN A 43 -11.86 9.53 17.34
CA ASN A 43 -10.84 9.28 16.33
C ASN A 43 -10.04 10.57 16.23
N LYS A 44 -8.85 10.60 16.82
CA LYS A 44 -8.11 11.84 17.14
C LYS A 44 -6.69 11.79 16.63
N PHE A 45 -6.17 12.95 16.26
CA PHE A 45 -4.75 13.15 15.98
C PHE A 45 -4.10 14.11 16.96
N TYR A 46 -2.79 13.99 17.07
CA TYR A 46 -1.96 14.93 17.81
C TYR A 46 -0.58 15.04 17.15
N VAL A 47 -0.35 16.14 16.46
CA VAL A 47 0.95 16.56 15.94
C VAL A 47 1.71 17.28 17.05
N LEU A 48 2.99 16.96 17.19
CA LEU A 48 3.93 17.63 18.07
C LEU A 48 5.23 17.86 17.28
N GLN A 49 5.62 19.12 17.10
CA GLN A 49 6.83 19.51 16.36
C GLN A 49 7.70 20.42 17.21
N LEU A 50 9.01 20.31 17.02
CA LEU A 50 9.98 21.28 17.54
C LEU A 50 10.44 22.16 16.37
N LEU A 51 10.03 23.42 16.37
CA LEU A 51 10.24 24.36 15.27
C LEU A 51 11.40 25.30 15.59
N GLN A 52 12.48 25.23 14.81
CA GLN A 52 13.65 26.10 14.95
C GLN A 52 13.54 27.30 14.01
N SER A 53 13.84 28.49 14.51
CA SER A 53 13.84 29.70 13.67
C SER A 53 15.02 29.68 12.70
N LEU A 54 14.79 30.13 11.46
CA LEU A 54 15.85 30.25 10.47
C LEU A 54 16.81 31.42 10.75
N ASN A 55 16.37 32.39 11.57
CA ASN A 55 17.18 33.56 11.93
C ASN A 55 17.95 33.36 13.25
N ASP A 56 17.55 32.40 14.08
CA ASP A 56 18.17 32.09 15.37
C ASP A 56 18.11 30.58 15.61
N ASN A 57 19.24 29.91 15.41
CA ASN A 57 19.36 28.46 15.56
C ASN A 57 19.50 28.01 17.03
N THR A 58 19.59 28.94 17.99
CA THR A 58 19.77 28.60 19.41
C THR A 58 18.45 28.41 20.16
N ARG A 59 17.33 28.70 19.49
CA ARG A 59 16.01 28.68 20.10
C ARG A 59 14.98 27.95 19.23
N CYS A 60 14.04 27.31 19.91
CA CYS A 60 13.00 26.51 19.29
C CYS A 60 11.65 26.73 19.97
N GLU A 61 10.59 26.55 19.19
CA GLU A 61 9.21 26.60 19.62
C GLU A 61 8.61 25.19 19.60
N VAL A 62 7.96 24.80 20.70
CA VAL A 62 7.23 23.53 20.76
C VAL A 62 5.82 23.76 20.23
N PHE A 63 5.57 23.25 19.04
CA PHE A 63 4.28 23.34 18.36
C PHE A 63 3.45 22.09 18.59
N THR A 64 2.16 22.27 18.89
CA THR A 64 1.20 21.19 19.06
C THR A 64 -0.05 21.47 18.26
N HIS A 65 -0.59 20.45 17.59
CA HIS A 65 -1.79 20.58 16.77
C HIS A 65 -2.62 19.29 16.87
N TRP A 66 -3.88 19.40 17.27
CA TRP A 66 -4.71 18.24 17.60
C TRP A 66 -6.17 18.45 17.22
N GLY A 67 -6.85 17.35 16.93
CA GLY A 67 -8.24 17.41 16.52
C GLY A 67 -8.83 16.05 16.22
N ARG A 68 -10.04 16.06 15.68
CA ARG A 68 -10.65 14.87 15.08
C ARG A 68 -10.03 14.63 13.71
N VAL A 69 -9.86 13.35 13.35
CA VAL A 69 -9.40 12.94 12.01
C VAL A 69 -10.32 13.48 10.92
N GLY A 70 -9.74 13.91 9.79
CA GLY A 70 -10.48 14.57 8.71
C GLY A 70 -10.88 16.03 8.97
N GLU A 71 -10.69 16.56 10.18
CA GLU A 71 -11.00 17.96 10.52
C GLU A 71 -9.73 18.76 10.83
N ARG A 72 -9.80 20.10 10.69
CA ARG A 72 -8.64 20.99 10.90
C ARG A 72 -8.13 21.01 12.35
N GLY A 73 -8.96 20.81 13.37
CA GLY A 73 -8.51 20.80 14.77
C GLY A 73 -8.10 22.18 15.34
N GLN A 74 -7.33 22.13 16.44
CA GLN A 74 -6.81 23.26 17.22
C GLN A 74 -5.29 23.17 17.34
N SER A 75 -4.61 24.31 17.34
CA SER A 75 -3.16 24.36 17.54
C SER A 75 -2.76 25.24 18.71
N LYS A 76 -1.57 24.99 19.24
CA LYS A 76 -0.91 25.81 20.25
C LYS A 76 0.59 25.70 20.09
N SER A 77 1.23 26.86 20.01
CA SER A 77 2.69 26.99 20.05
C SER A 77 3.12 27.43 21.44
N ARG A 78 4.26 26.93 21.92
CA ARG A 78 4.81 27.29 23.22
C ARG A 78 6.23 27.85 23.07
N GLY A 79 6.27 29.17 23.10
CA GLY A 79 7.44 29.98 23.42
C GLY A 79 8.58 29.87 22.41
N ASN A 80 9.61 30.67 22.64
CA ASN A 80 10.88 30.61 21.93
C ASN A 80 11.94 30.19 22.96
N LEU A 81 12.08 28.89 23.24
CA LEU A 81 12.89 28.36 24.34
C LEU A 81 14.31 28.00 23.85
N PRO A 82 15.33 28.00 24.73
CA PRO A 82 16.61 27.37 24.40
C PRO A 82 16.38 25.91 23.98
N THR A 83 17.09 25.43 22.95
CA THR A 83 16.87 24.11 22.31
C THR A 83 16.77 22.97 23.32
N ALA A 84 17.66 22.89 24.30
CA ALA A 84 17.64 21.84 25.34
C ALA A 84 16.34 21.84 26.18
N GLN A 85 15.80 23.03 26.50
CA GLN A 85 14.54 23.14 27.23
C GLN A 85 13.34 22.77 26.35
N ALA A 86 13.37 23.17 25.07
CA ALA A 86 12.35 22.79 24.09
C ALA A 86 12.28 21.26 23.92
N ILE A 87 13.44 20.60 23.82
CA ILE A 87 13.55 19.13 23.74
C ILE A 87 12.94 18.48 24.99
N ALA A 88 13.24 18.99 26.20
CA ALA A 88 12.68 18.44 27.43
C ALA A 88 11.14 18.57 27.48
N GLU A 89 10.59 19.72 27.08
CA GLU A 89 9.14 19.92 27.01
C GLU A 89 8.49 19.06 25.92
N PHE A 90 9.14 18.86 24.77
CA PHE A 90 8.70 17.93 23.73
C PHE A 90 8.60 16.51 24.30
N LYS A 91 9.67 15.98 24.91
CA LYS A 91 9.69 14.61 25.48
C LYS A 91 8.61 14.43 26.55
N LYS A 92 8.41 15.45 27.40
CA LYS A 92 7.37 15.47 28.43
C LYS A 92 5.96 15.42 27.82
N GLN A 93 5.71 16.24 26.79
CA GLN A 93 4.42 16.27 26.11
C GLN A 93 4.15 14.94 25.40
N PHE A 94 5.14 14.41 24.68
CA PHE A 94 5.07 13.09 24.04
C PHE A 94 4.72 12.00 25.06
N LYS A 95 5.48 11.90 26.16
CA LYS A 95 5.26 10.89 27.21
C LYS A 95 3.87 10.99 27.84
N SER A 96 3.36 12.20 28.04
CA SER A 96 2.00 12.42 28.55
C SER A 96 0.92 11.82 27.63
N LYS A 97 1.07 12.01 26.31
CA LYS A 97 0.12 11.58 25.28
C LYS A 97 0.27 10.12 24.87
N ALA A 98 1.50 9.66 24.62
CA ALA A 98 1.82 8.31 24.16
C ALA A 98 1.95 7.30 25.31
N GLY A 99 2.26 7.76 26.54
CA GLY A 99 2.44 6.88 27.69
C GLY A 99 3.75 6.07 27.69
N VAL A 100 4.71 6.46 26.85
CA VAL A 100 6.10 5.93 26.80
C VAL A 100 7.09 7.09 26.60
N PRO A 101 8.35 6.98 27.05
CA PRO A 101 9.41 7.94 26.72
C PRO A 101 9.63 8.07 25.20
N TRP A 102 10.16 9.21 24.74
CA TRP A 102 10.43 9.48 23.32
C TRP A 102 11.41 8.48 22.71
N GLU A 103 12.38 8.03 23.50
CA GLU A 103 13.40 7.07 23.12
C GLU A 103 12.81 5.67 22.87
N GLN A 104 11.63 5.39 23.43
CA GLN A 104 10.89 4.12 23.28
C GLN A 104 9.73 4.23 22.28
N ARG A 105 9.72 5.27 21.44
CA ARG A 105 8.66 5.47 20.43
C ARG A 105 8.68 4.40 19.34
N ILE A 106 9.86 3.94 18.94
CA ILE A 106 10.04 2.93 17.90
C ILE A 106 9.65 1.58 18.49
N GLY A 107 8.78 0.86 17.78
CA GLY A 107 8.23 -0.41 18.27
C GLY A 107 7.26 -0.27 19.44
N MET A 108 6.76 0.94 19.75
CA MET A 108 5.78 1.08 20.84
C MET A 108 4.48 0.32 20.52
N GLU A 109 3.95 -0.35 21.54
CA GLU A 109 2.66 -1.04 21.45
C GLU A 109 1.49 -0.11 21.80
N PRO A 110 0.36 -0.19 21.09
CA PRO A 110 -0.84 0.56 21.43
C PRO A 110 -1.34 0.25 22.84
N LYS A 111 -1.56 1.29 23.64
CA LYS A 111 -2.15 1.20 24.98
C LYS A 111 -3.53 1.85 25.00
N SER A 112 -4.46 1.22 25.69
CA SER A 112 -5.83 1.75 25.84
C SER A 112 -5.80 3.17 26.40
N GLY A 113 -6.55 4.08 25.78
CA GLY A 113 -6.62 5.49 26.19
C GLY A 113 -5.36 6.32 25.93
N LYS A 114 -4.31 5.78 25.30
CA LYS A 114 -3.12 6.54 24.87
C LYS A 114 -3.02 6.66 23.35
N TYR A 115 -2.21 7.60 22.89
CA TYR A 115 -1.94 7.76 21.46
C TYR A 115 -0.83 6.80 21.00
N VAL A 116 -0.92 6.37 19.75
CA VAL A 116 0.11 5.60 19.04
C VAL A 116 0.92 6.55 18.17
N PHE A 117 2.25 6.42 18.20
CA PHE A 117 3.13 7.13 17.29
C PHE A 117 3.10 6.48 15.90
N LEU A 118 2.78 7.30 14.89
CA LEU A 118 2.85 6.93 13.48
C LEU A 118 4.25 7.29 12.98
N GLU A 119 5.05 6.25 12.76
CA GLU A 119 6.39 6.39 12.21
C GLU A 119 6.28 6.89 10.76
N ARG A 120 6.94 8.02 10.50
CA ARG A 120 7.03 8.60 9.17
C ARG A 120 8.47 8.55 8.71
N ASP A 121 8.67 8.02 7.51
CA ASP A 121 9.97 8.08 6.87
C ASP A 121 10.21 9.49 6.31
N TYR A 122 11.35 10.07 6.68
CA TYR A 122 11.77 11.41 6.26
C TYR A 122 13.05 11.37 5.41
N ASP A 123 13.62 10.17 5.20
CA ASP A 123 14.96 9.99 4.64
C ASP A 123 15.01 10.14 3.10
N GLU A 124 13.89 10.40 2.41
CA GLU A 124 13.82 10.38 0.93
C GLU A 124 13.09 11.57 0.25
N ASP A 125 13.03 12.76 0.87
CA ASP A 125 12.42 13.95 0.21
C ASP A 125 13.49 15.03 -0.07
N ASP A 126 14.54 14.68 -0.81
CA ASP A 126 15.38 15.65 -1.55
C ASP A 126 14.82 15.92 -2.98
N GLY A 127 13.71 15.26 -3.33
CA GLY A 127 12.97 15.47 -4.58
C GLY A 127 11.88 16.53 -4.43
N GLU A 128 12.04 17.67 -5.10
CA GLU A 128 11.12 18.81 -5.06
C GLU A 128 9.64 18.45 -5.29
N ASP A 129 8.83 18.73 -4.27
CA ASP A 129 7.38 18.82 -4.34
C ASP A 129 6.96 19.79 -5.46
N THR A 130 6.30 19.27 -6.49
CA THR A 130 5.89 19.96 -7.70
C THR A 130 5.05 21.23 -7.46
N LYS A 131 5.70 22.40 -7.48
CA LYS A 131 5.09 23.68 -7.88
C LYS A 131 6.07 24.51 -8.73
N PRO A 132 5.58 25.25 -9.74
CA PRO A 132 6.43 25.98 -10.68
C PRO A 132 7.20 27.06 -9.92
N LYS A 133 8.52 26.91 -9.81
CA LYS A 133 9.40 27.92 -9.21
C LYS A 133 9.31 29.22 -10.00
N SER A 134 8.79 30.25 -9.36
CA SER A 134 8.99 31.64 -9.73
C SER A 134 10.49 31.95 -9.78
N LYS A 135 10.91 32.61 -10.87
CA LYS A 135 12.29 32.95 -11.22
C LYS A 135 13.08 33.57 -10.06
N GLY A 136 14.08 32.84 -9.57
CA GLY A 136 15.14 33.33 -8.68
C GLY A 136 16.50 32.82 -9.17
N LYS A 137 17.43 33.74 -9.40
CA LYS A 137 18.72 33.56 -10.09
C LYS A 137 19.66 32.59 -9.36
N GLY A 138 19.84 31.39 -9.91
CA GLY A 138 20.96 30.47 -9.68
C GLY A 138 21.69 30.21 -10.99
N LYS A 139 23.01 29.97 -10.94
CA LYS A 139 23.92 29.80 -12.10
C LYS A 139 23.36 28.82 -13.15
N ALA A 140 23.41 29.25 -14.41
CA ALA A 140 22.89 28.51 -15.57
C ALA A 140 23.69 27.22 -15.81
N THR A 141 23.15 26.08 -15.37
CA THR A 141 23.29 24.83 -16.11
C THR A 141 22.43 24.93 -17.36
N GLU A 142 22.97 24.61 -18.54
CA GLU A 142 22.21 24.58 -19.79
C GLU A 142 20.93 23.75 -19.61
N ASN A 143 19.76 24.38 -19.68
CA ASN A 143 18.47 23.67 -19.69
C ASN A 143 18.33 22.95 -21.03
N LYS A 144 18.91 21.74 -21.13
CA LYS A 144 18.62 20.83 -22.24
C LYS A 144 17.11 20.53 -22.25
N PRO A 145 16.43 20.62 -23.40
CA PRO A 145 15.00 20.32 -23.48
C PRO A 145 14.74 18.85 -23.12
N ILE A 146 13.67 18.60 -22.37
CA ILE A 146 13.23 17.24 -22.06
C ILE A 146 12.80 16.57 -23.38
N PRO A 147 13.34 15.40 -23.73
CA PRO A 147 12.96 14.70 -24.95
C PRO A 147 11.54 14.12 -24.88
N ASP A 148 10.96 13.89 -26.05
CA ASP A 148 9.72 13.11 -26.18
C ASP A 148 9.93 11.67 -25.68
N SER A 149 8.84 11.05 -25.23
CA SER A 149 8.85 9.67 -24.76
C SER A 149 9.19 8.71 -25.91
N THR A 150 10.12 7.79 -25.65
CA THR A 150 10.51 6.73 -26.58
C THR A 150 9.59 5.50 -26.51
N LEU A 151 8.69 5.47 -25.53
CA LEU A 151 7.75 4.38 -25.32
C LEU A 151 6.61 4.42 -26.35
N LYS A 152 6.12 3.23 -26.74
CA LYS A 152 4.91 3.09 -27.56
C LYS A 152 3.70 3.77 -26.87
N PRO A 153 2.76 4.39 -27.61
CA PRO A 153 1.62 5.11 -27.03
C PRO A 153 0.81 4.28 -26.02
N GLU A 154 0.63 2.99 -26.27
CA GLU A 154 -0.10 2.06 -25.41
C GLU A 154 0.62 1.85 -24.08
N VAL A 155 1.96 1.83 -24.08
CA VAL A 155 2.77 1.70 -22.87
C VAL A 155 2.74 3.02 -22.10
N GLN A 156 2.78 4.16 -22.79
CA GLN A 156 2.63 5.46 -22.13
C GLN A 156 1.27 5.58 -21.40
N ASP A 157 0.17 5.18 -22.05
CA ASP A 157 -1.16 5.13 -21.45
C ASP A 157 -1.21 4.25 -20.20
N PHE A 158 -0.56 3.09 -20.24
CA PHE A 158 -0.46 2.18 -19.11
C PHE A 158 0.36 2.79 -17.96
N CYS A 159 1.52 3.37 -18.24
CA CYS A 159 2.36 4.04 -17.23
C CYS A 159 1.62 5.22 -16.59
N ARG A 160 0.87 6.01 -17.38
CA ARG A 160 0.03 7.10 -16.85
C ARG A 160 -1.07 6.61 -15.93
N LEU A 161 -1.56 5.39 -16.10
CA LEU A 161 -2.56 4.78 -15.22
C LEU A 161 -1.93 4.31 -13.91
N ILE A 162 -0.87 3.50 -13.96
CA ILE A 162 -0.30 2.86 -12.78
C ILE A 162 0.53 3.80 -11.90
N PHE A 163 0.99 4.93 -12.42
CA PHE A 163 1.72 5.97 -11.67
C PHE A 163 0.87 7.23 -11.40
N ASN A 164 -0.46 7.12 -11.47
CA ASN A 164 -1.37 8.24 -11.25
C ASN A 164 -1.61 8.48 -9.75
N THR A 165 -0.93 9.47 -9.19
CA THR A 165 -1.05 9.83 -7.76
C THR A 165 -2.47 10.24 -7.36
N LYS A 166 -3.21 10.96 -8.23
CA LYS A 166 -4.61 11.31 -7.97
C LYS A 166 -5.51 10.08 -7.90
N PHE A 167 -5.19 9.05 -8.68
CA PHE A 167 -5.92 7.79 -8.64
C PHE A 167 -5.59 6.98 -7.38
N PHE A 168 -4.34 7.05 -6.88
CA PHE A 168 -3.98 6.50 -5.57
C PHE A 168 -4.78 7.20 -4.46
N GLU A 169 -4.77 8.53 -4.43
CA GLU A 169 -5.54 9.33 -3.45
C GLU A 169 -7.04 8.99 -3.47
N ALA A 170 -7.64 8.90 -4.66
CA ALA A 170 -9.04 8.53 -4.81
C ALA A 170 -9.33 7.10 -4.31
N THR A 171 -8.43 6.14 -4.58
CA THR A 171 -8.56 4.75 -4.12
C THR A 171 -8.43 4.65 -2.60
N LEU A 172 -7.48 5.34 -1.99
CA LEU A 172 -7.30 5.38 -0.54
C LEU A 172 -8.49 6.03 0.16
N SER A 173 -9.01 7.12 -0.41
CA SER A 173 -10.23 7.79 0.07
C SER A 173 -11.44 6.87 0.02
N GLU A 174 -11.62 6.09 -1.06
CA GLU A 174 -12.67 5.06 -1.18
C GLU A 174 -12.59 4.01 -0.05
N MET A 175 -11.38 3.70 0.40
CA MET A 175 -11.10 2.74 1.47
C MET A 175 -11.10 3.39 2.87
N ASN A 176 -11.47 4.67 2.98
CA ASN A 176 -11.47 5.48 4.20
C ASN A 176 -10.09 5.68 4.85
N TYR A 177 -8.99 5.53 4.11
CA TYR A 177 -7.65 5.77 4.63
C TYR A 177 -7.33 7.28 4.65
N ASP A 178 -6.75 7.76 5.77
CA ASP A 178 -6.34 9.17 5.90
C ASP A 178 -4.90 9.39 5.41
N ALA A 179 -4.78 9.64 4.10
CA ALA A 179 -3.51 9.94 3.45
C ALA A 179 -2.90 11.30 3.87
N ASN A 180 -3.67 12.23 4.45
CA ASN A 180 -3.09 13.49 4.94
C ASN A 180 -2.24 13.24 6.19
N LYS A 181 -2.64 12.28 7.02
CA LYS A 181 -1.91 11.94 8.24
C LYS A 181 -0.72 11.04 7.99
N LEU A 182 -0.88 10.06 7.11
CA LEU A 182 0.20 9.16 6.79
C LEU A 182 0.26 9.03 5.28
N PRO A 183 0.90 10.03 4.62
CA PRO A 183 1.11 9.99 3.18
C PRO A 183 1.86 8.72 2.79
N LEU A 184 1.54 8.17 1.62
CA LEU A 184 2.13 6.92 1.12
C LEU A 184 3.66 6.95 1.12
N GLY A 185 4.28 8.01 0.60
CA GLY A 185 5.74 8.15 0.55
C GLY A 185 6.40 8.40 1.91
N LYS A 186 5.64 8.35 3.01
CA LYS A 186 6.14 8.44 4.38
C LYS A 186 5.68 7.27 5.24
N LEU A 187 4.93 6.32 4.66
CA LEU A 187 4.42 5.15 5.36
C LEU A 187 5.57 4.15 5.54
N SER A 188 5.99 3.87 6.77
CA SER A 188 7.04 2.87 6.99
C SER A 188 6.54 1.44 6.78
N LYS A 189 7.38 0.57 6.21
CA LYS A 189 7.15 -0.89 6.13
C LYS A 189 6.81 -1.50 7.49
N SER A 190 7.44 -1.00 8.55
CA SER A 190 7.16 -1.36 9.95
C SER A 190 5.69 -1.10 10.32
N THR A 191 5.11 0.03 9.90
CA THR A 191 3.71 0.36 10.16
C THR A 191 2.75 -0.58 9.43
N ILE A 192 3.05 -0.95 8.18
CA ILE A 192 2.27 -1.93 7.40
C ILE A 192 2.26 -3.30 8.12
N LEU A 193 3.43 -3.78 8.55
CA LEU A 193 3.54 -5.05 9.28
C LEU A 193 2.79 -5.03 10.62
N LYS A 194 2.81 -3.92 11.35
CA LYS A 194 1.99 -3.72 12.56
C LYS A 194 0.50 -3.73 12.25
N GLY A 195 0.09 -3.13 11.12
CA GLY A 195 -1.28 -3.20 10.62
C GLY A 195 -1.73 -4.64 10.41
N PHE A 196 -0.92 -5.46 9.74
CA PHE A 196 -1.18 -6.89 9.57
C PHE A 196 -1.25 -7.65 10.90
N ALA A 197 -0.31 -7.40 11.82
CA ALA A 197 -0.30 -8.04 13.12
C ALA A 197 -1.56 -7.71 13.95
N ALA A 198 -2.05 -6.46 13.88
CA ALA A 198 -3.30 -6.06 14.52
C ALA A 198 -4.52 -6.77 13.91
N LEU A 199 -4.57 -6.91 12.57
CA LEU A 199 -5.62 -7.68 11.89
C LEU A 199 -5.53 -9.19 12.21
N LYS A 200 -4.33 -9.71 12.45
CA LYS A 200 -4.12 -11.10 12.90
C LYS A 200 -4.72 -11.35 14.27
N ALA A 201 -4.49 -10.46 15.22
CA ALA A 201 -5.13 -10.56 16.54
C ALA A 201 -6.67 -10.48 16.42
N LEU A 202 -7.20 -9.60 15.55
CA LEU A 202 -8.64 -9.52 15.27
C LEU A 202 -9.20 -10.84 14.71
N SER A 203 -8.49 -11.43 13.75
CA SER A 203 -8.86 -12.72 13.16
C SER A 203 -9.01 -13.81 14.21
N GLU A 204 -8.06 -13.94 15.13
CA GLU A 204 -8.10 -14.96 16.19
C GLU A 204 -9.34 -14.85 17.08
N VAL A 205 -9.80 -13.62 17.35
CA VAL A 205 -11.02 -13.35 18.12
C VAL A 205 -12.28 -13.59 17.29
N ILE A 206 -12.27 -13.26 16.00
CA ILE A 206 -13.41 -13.49 15.09
C ILE A 206 -13.63 -14.99 14.86
N ASP A 207 -12.56 -15.75 14.62
CA ASP A 207 -12.63 -17.19 14.31
C ASP A 207 -12.93 -18.05 15.53
N ASN A 208 -12.40 -17.66 16.69
CA ASN A 208 -12.62 -18.36 17.95
C ASN A 208 -13.11 -17.38 19.03
N PRO A 209 -14.44 -17.28 19.24
CA PRO A 209 -15.03 -16.42 20.27
C PRO A 209 -14.56 -16.71 21.69
N ASN A 210 -13.98 -17.90 21.92
CA ASN A 210 -13.49 -18.37 23.22
C ASN A 210 -11.95 -18.40 23.29
N SER A 211 -11.25 -17.78 22.35
CA SER A 211 -9.78 -17.67 22.36
C SER A 211 -9.28 -16.96 23.61
N GLU A 212 -8.00 -17.19 23.96
CA GLU A 212 -7.35 -16.49 25.07
C GLU A 212 -7.40 -14.96 24.88
N GLU A 213 -7.16 -14.50 23.65
CA GLU A 213 -7.24 -13.07 23.32
C GLU A 213 -8.67 -12.55 23.48
N ALA A 214 -9.71 -13.29 23.10
CA ALA A 214 -11.09 -12.88 23.34
C ALA A 214 -11.41 -12.78 24.85
N ARG A 215 -10.95 -13.75 25.65
CA ARG A 215 -11.19 -13.80 27.11
C ARG A 215 -10.50 -12.65 27.84
N LYS A 216 -9.29 -12.29 27.42
CA LYS A 216 -8.52 -11.15 27.95
C LYS A 216 -9.29 -9.84 27.90
N TRP A 217 -10.17 -9.68 26.91
CA TRP A 217 -11.00 -8.48 26.73
C TRP A 217 -12.43 -8.62 27.27
N GLY A 218 -12.78 -9.73 27.91
CA GLY A 218 -14.14 -9.97 28.43
C GLY A 218 -15.11 -10.55 27.40
N GLY A 219 -14.62 -11.17 26.32
CA GLY A 219 -15.40 -11.86 25.30
C GLY A 219 -15.20 -11.29 23.90
N GLN A 220 -15.76 -11.98 22.90
CA GLN A 220 -15.54 -11.67 21.49
C GLN A 220 -15.90 -10.22 21.12
N GLN A 221 -17.06 -9.73 21.55
CA GLN A 221 -17.52 -8.38 21.17
C GLN A 221 -16.59 -7.28 21.71
N ALA A 222 -16.19 -7.37 22.98
CA ALA A 222 -15.27 -6.42 23.59
C ALA A 222 -13.85 -6.54 23.00
N GLY A 223 -13.39 -7.76 22.73
CA GLY A 223 -12.12 -8.02 22.05
C GLY A 223 -12.07 -7.43 20.65
N CYS A 224 -13.10 -7.65 19.83
CA CYS A 224 -13.20 -7.03 18.51
C CYS A 224 -13.17 -5.49 18.60
N GLY A 225 -13.88 -4.91 19.56
CA GLY A 225 -13.88 -3.45 19.78
C GLY A 225 -12.49 -2.90 20.12
N GLU A 226 -11.82 -3.48 21.11
CA GLU A 226 -10.49 -3.02 21.54
C GLU A 226 -9.43 -3.26 20.45
N LEU A 227 -9.42 -4.41 19.80
CA LEU A 227 -8.45 -4.68 18.75
C LEU A 227 -8.70 -3.81 17.50
N SER A 228 -9.97 -3.47 17.21
CA SER A 228 -10.30 -2.48 16.17
C SER A 228 -9.78 -1.08 16.53
N ASN A 229 -9.90 -0.66 17.80
CA ASN A 229 -9.31 0.60 18.28
C ASN A 229 -7.81 0.66 18.01
N ARG A 230 -7.10 -0.44 18.29
CA ARG A 230 -5.65 -0.55 18.06
C ARG A 230 -5.32 -0.49 16.59
N TYR A 231 -6.02 -1.27 15.76
CA TYR A 231 -5.85 -1.28 14.31
C TYR A 231 -6.03 0.12 13.71
N TYR A 232 -7.15 0.80 14.00
CA TYR A 232 -7.40 2.16 13.51
C TYR A 232 -6.48 3.24 14.11
N SER A 233 -5.81 2.93 15.22
CA SER A 233 -4.76 3.80 15.76
C SER A 233 -3.45 3.66 14.99
N ILE A 234 -3.15 2.46 14.46
CA ILE A 234 -1.96 2.17 13.63
C ILE A 234 -2.18 2.60 12.18
N ILE A 235 -3.31 2.19 11.58
CA ILE A 235 -3.69 2.53 10.21
C ILE A 235 -4.76 3.62 10.28
N PRO A 236 -4.39 4.89 10.00
CA PRO A 236 -5.30 6.02 10.22
C PRO A 236 -6.44 5.99 9.21
N HIS A 237 -7.65 6.09 9.72
CA HIS A 237 -8.88 6.12 8.92
C HIS A 237 -9.67 7.40 9.14
N ASP A 238 -10.29 7.93 8.09
CA ASP A 238 -11.26 9.02 8.17
C ASP A 238 -12.70 8.50 8.09
N PHE A 239 -13.39 8.51 9.23
CA PHE A 239 -14.80 8.12 9.33
C PHE A 239 -15.75 9.34 9.34
N GLY A 240 -15.23 10.55 9.11
CA GLY A 240 -15.94 11.80 9.35
C GLY A 240 -16.44 11.85 10.80
N ARG A 241 -17.68 12.28 11.02
CA ARG A 241 -18.29 12.36 12.37
C ARG A 241 -18.91 11.06 12.89
N ARG A 242 -18.91 9.99 12.08
CA ARG A 242 -19.45 8.69 12.49
C ARG A 242 -18.47 7.98 13.42
N ALA A 243 -19.01 7.15 14.30
CA ALA A 243 -18.21 6.24 15.09
C ALA A 243 -17.45 5.27 14.16
N PRO A 244 -16.15 5.04 14.40
CA PRO A 244 -15.42 3.97 13.71
C PRO A 244 -16.16 2.63 13.91
N PRO A 245 -16.35 1.82 12.87
CA PRO A 245 -17.06 0.54 12.98
C PRO A 245 -16.17 -0.54 13.59
N ALA A 246 -16.69 -1.38 14.48
CA ALA A 246 -15.92 -2.52 14.97
C ALA A 246 -15.71 -3.59 13.86
N ILE A 247 -14.48 -4.04 13.70
CA ILE A 247 -14.11 -5.17 12.83
C ILE A 247 -14.48 -6.45 13.58
N SER A 248 -15.61 -7.05 13.22
CA SER A 248 -16.20 -8.19 13.92
C SER A 248 -16.67 -9.31 13.00
N THR A 249 -16.51 -9.14 11.69
CA THR A 249 -16.90 -10.12 10.68
C THR A 249 -15.73 -10.40 9.73
N GLN A 250 -15.71 -11.61 9.17
CA GLN A 250 -14.71 -12.00 8.18
C GLN A 250 -14.71 -11.09 6.94
N ASP A 251 -15.89 -10.63 6.50
CA ASP A 251 -16.00 -9.72 5.35
C ASP A 251 -15.38 -8.34 5.62
N HIS A 252 -15.54 -7.82 6.85
CA HIS A 252 -14.92 -6.55 7.22
C HIS A 252 -13.41 -6.71 7.37
N LEU A 253 -12.96 -7.77 8.04
CA LEU A 253 -11.54 -8.12 8.17
C LEU A 253 -10.86 -8.21 6.80
N LYS A 254 -11.49 -8.87 5.83
CA LYS A 254 -10.97 -9.01 4.46
C LYS A 254 -10.78 -7.66 3.76
N LYS A 255 -11.72 -6.72 3.91
CA LYS A 255 -11.59 -5.37 3.32
C LYS A 255 -10.41 -4.60 3.91
N GLU A 256 -10.21 -4.71 5.21
CA GLU A 256 -9.08 -4.06 5.90
C GLU A 256 -7.75 -4.73 5.53
N LEU A 257 -7.72 -6.04 5.27
CA LEU A 257 -6.54 -6.71 4.71
C LEU A 257 -6.22 -6.21 3.30
N GLU A 258 -7.23 -6.11 2.44
CA GLU A 258 -7.07 -5.54 1.08
C GLU A 258 -6.55 -4.10 1.13
N LEU A 259 -6.93 -3.31 2.14
CA LEU A 259 -6.37 -1.97 2.37
C LEU A 259 -4.88 -2.03 2.71
N VAL A 260 -4.49 -2.83 3.70
CA VAL A 260 -3.08 -2.91 4.14
C VAL A 260 -2.19 -3.48 3.03
N ASP A 261 -2.67 -4.46 2.27
CA ASP A 261 -1.99 -4.97 1.07
C ASP A 261 -1.82 -3.86 0.01
N ALA A 262 -2.87 -3.09 -0.29
CA ALA A 262 -2.82 -2.00 -1.26
C ALA A 262 -1.90 -0.86 -0.84
N LEU A 263 -1.85 -0.53 0.46
CA LEU A 263 -0.91 0.46 1.00
C LEU A 263 0.55 0.06 0.71
N GLY A 264 0.90 -1.22 0.85
CA GLY A 264 2.23 -1.71 0.54
C GLY A 264 2.60 -1.63 -0.94
N ASP A 265 1.68 -1.98 -1.85
CA ASP A 265 1.96 -1.84 -3.29
C ASP A 265 2.08 -0.37 -3.73
N MET A 266 1.25 0.53 -3.16
CA MET A 266 1.28 1.96 -3.47
C MET A 266 2.49 2.68 -2.84
N GLU A 267 2.99 2.23 -1.70
CA GLU A 267 4.23 2.74 -1.10
C GLU A 267 5.42 2.46 -2.03
N ILE A 268 5.58 1.22 -2.49
CA ILE A 268 6.59 0.85 -3.49
C ILE A 268 6.44 1.68 -4.77
N ALA A 269 5.21 1.87 -5.25
CA ALA A 269 4.97 2.70 -6.42
C ALA A 269 5.43 4.16 -6.19
N THR A 270 5.29 4.67 -4.97
CA THR A 270 5.74 6.01 -4.58
C THR A 270 7.25 6.08 -4.48
N GLU A 271 7.91 5.09 -3.86
CA GLU A 271 9.37 4.94 -3.84
C GLU A 271 9.92 4.95 -5.27
N ILE A 272 9.32 4.18 -6.19
CA ILE A 272 9.70 4.13 -7.61
C ILE A 272 9.54 5.50 -8.29
N ILE A 273 8.47 6.24 -7.99
CA ILE A 273 8.26 7.59 -8.54
C ILE A 273 9.34 8.55 -8.05
N GLN A 274 9.69 8.51 -6.76
CA GLN A 274 10.68 9.39 -6.14
C GLN A 274 12.11 9.07 -6.57
N ALA A 275 12.46 7.78 -6.66
CA ALA A 275 13.78 7.32 -7.08
C ALA A 275 14.05 7.44 -8.60
N SER A 276 13.01 7.72 -9.40
CA SER A 276 13.16 7.78 -10.86
C SER A 276 14.08 8.93 -11.29
N VAL A 277 15.27 8.57 -11.79
CA VAL A 277 16.26 9.53 -12.27
C VAL A 277 15.88 10.00 -13.68
N ALA A 278 15.54 11.28 -13.81
CA ALA A 278 15.18 11.89 -15.09
C ALA A 278 16.41 12.28 -15.93
N SER A 279 17.54 11.60 -15.74
CA SER A 279 18.79 11.83 -16.49
C SER A 279 19.46 10.49 -16.85
N ASP A 280 20.11 10.43 -18.02
CA ASP A 280 20.91 9.27 -18.45
C ASP A 280 22.32 9.29 -17.85
N GLN A 281 23.13 8.28 -18.22
CA GLN A 281 24.52 8.13 -17.76
C GLN A 281 25.43 9.30 -18.18
N ASP A 282 25.06 10.00 -19.27
CA ASP A 282 25.77 11.15 -19.81
C ASP A 282 25.22 12.49 -19.28
N GLY A 283 24.27 12.45 -18.34
CA GLY A 283 23.64 13.61 -17.73
C GLY A 283 22.63 14.34 -18.62
N ASN A 284 22.15 13.71 -19.70
CA ASN A 284 21.08 14.27 -20.53
C ASN A 284 19.71 13.94 -19.92
N PRO A 285 18.73 14.86 -20.02
CA PRO A 285 17.39 14.63 -19.50
C PRO A 285 16.69 13.47 -20.23
N ILE A 286 16.02 12.61 -19.47
CA ILE A 286 15.13 11.55 -19.95
C ILE A 286 13.68 12.00 -19.75
N ASN A 287 12.77 11.57 -20.62
CA ASN A 287 11.35 11.76 -20.39
C ASN A 287 10.92 11.14 -19.03
N PRO A 288 10.21 11.87 -18.15
CA PRO A 288 9.84 11.36 -16.83
C PRO A 288 9.02 10.05 -16.85
N LEU A 289 8.21 9.83 -17.89
CA LEU A 289 7.44 8.60 -18.03
C LEU A 289 8.33 7.41 -18.35
N ASP A 290 9.34 7.63 -19.19
CA ASP A 290 10.36 6.63 -19.56
C ASP A 290 11.22 6.28 -18.36
N ALA A 291 11.60 7.27 -17.54
CA ALA A 291 12.36 7.05 -16.30
C ALA A 291 11.56 6.17 -15.30
N LYS A 292 10.27 6.48 -15.09
CA LYS A 292 9.38 5.67 -14.24
C LYS A 292 9.20 4.26 -14.78
N PHE A 293 9.00 4.11 -16.09
CA PHE A 293 8.88 2.80 -16.73
C PHE A 293 10.16 1.96 -16.58
N LYS A 294 11.33 2.55 -16.81
CA LYS A 294 12.64 1.89 -16.59
C LYS A 294 12.81 1.42 -15.14
N SER A 295 12.29 2.20 -14.18
CA SER A 295 12.36 1.88 -12.75
C SER A 295 11.51 0.67 -12.35
N LEU A 296 10.59 0.20 -13.20
CA LEU A 296 9.91 -1.09 -13.01
C LEU A 296 10.86 -2.29 -13.24
N ALA A 297 12.04 -2.08 -13.80
CA ALA A 297 13.04 -3.11 -14.07
C ALA A 297 12.47 -4.34 -14.82
N LEU A 298 11.67 -4.08 -15.86
CA LEU A 298 11.15 -5.11 -16.76
C LEU A 298 12.17 -5.42 -17.85
N ASP A 299 12.34 -6.69 -18.21
CA ASP A 299 13.13 -7.07 -19.38
C ASP A 299 12.39 -6.69 -20.67
N ARG A 300 11.06 -6.83 -20.65
CA ARG A 300 10.21 -6.56 -21.80
C ARG A 300 8.79 -6.17 -21.40
N MET A 301 8.23 -5.20 -22.12
CA MET A 301 6.78 -4.95 -22.16
C MET A 301 6.38 -4.51 -23.57
N ASP A 302 5.83 -5.43 -24.35
CA ASP A 302 5.46 -5.18 -25.75
C ASP A 302 3.94 -5.24 -25.94
N PRO A 303 3.32 -4.19 -26.50
CA PRO A 303 1.94 -4.26 -26.97
C PRO A 303 1.78 -5.36 -28.03
N VAL A 304 0.75 -6.19 -27.87
CA VAL A 304 0.33 -7.18 -28.88
C VAL A 304 -0.55 -6.47 -29.90
N ASP A 305 -0.23 -6.63 -31.18
CA ASP A 305 -0.99 -6.01 -32.28
C ASP A 305 -2.43 -6.58 -32.31
N PRO A 306 -3.47 -5.72 -32.29
CA PRO A 306 -4.87 -6.12 -32.36
C PRO A 306 -5.25 -7.03 -33.54
N ASN A 307 -4.48 -7.01 -34.62
CA ASN A 307 -4.76 -7.80 -35.82
C ASN A 307 -4.17 -9.21 -35.78
N THR A 308 -3.47 -9.58 -34.71
CA THR A 308 -2.82 -10.90 -34.58
C THR A 308 -3.78 -11.98 -34.09
N GLU A 309 -3.49 -13.23 -34.43
CA GLU A 309 -4.21 -14.39 -33.89
C GLU A 309 -4.10 -14.48 -32.36
N GLU A 310 -2.95 -14.10 -31.80
CA GLU A 310 -2.72 -14.05 -30.35
C GLU A 310 -3.70 -13.09 -29.66
N PHE A 311 -3.85 -11.87 -30.18
CA PHE A 311 -4.78 -10.90 -29.61
C PHE A 311 -6.22 -11.41 -29.64
N ASN A 312 -6.65 -11.95 -30.77
CA ASN A 312 -8.00 -12.50 -30.95
C ASN A 312 -8.23 -13.70 -30.03
N ALA A 313 -7.26 -14.60 -29.89
CA ALA A 313 -7.35 -15.76 -29.02
C ALA A 313 -7.46 -15.37 -27.53
N LEU A 314 -6.70 -14.36 -27.09
CA LEU A 314 -6.76 -13.86 -25.72
C LEU A 314 -8.05 -13.09 -25.43
N GLN A 315 -8.54 -12.31 -26.41
CA GLN A 315 -9.85 -11.66 -26.31
C GLN A 315 -10.98 -12.70 -26.24
N GLN A 316 -10.92 -13.75 -27.05
CA GLN A 316 -11.90 -14.84 -26.99
C GLN A 316 -11.83 -15.56 -25.64
N TYR A 317 -10.62 -15.85 -25.13
CA TYR A 317 -10.44 -16.47 -23.82
C TYR A 317 -11.05 -15.62 -22.69
N MET A 318 -10.90 -14.29 -22.75
CA MET A 318 -11.55 -13.35 -21.83
C MET A 318 -13.08 -13.46 -21.87
N MET A 319 -13.67 -13.57 -23.07
CA MET A 319 -15.12 -13.66 -23.27
C MET A 319 -15.68 -15.03 -22.84
N ASP A 320 -15.01 -16.12 -23.22
CA ASP A 320 -15.45 -17.50 -22.94
C ASP A 320 -15.40 -17.83 -21.45
N THR A 321 -14.50 -17.17 -20.71
CA THR A 321 -14.32 -17.37 -19.27
C THR A 321 -15.10 -16.35 -18.43
N HIS A 322 -16.15 -15.76 -19.02
CA HIS A 322 -17.11 -14.92 -18.30
C HIS A 322 -18.16 -15.76 -17.58
N GLY A 323 -18.18 -15.68 -16.25
CA GLY A 323 -19.08 -16.47 -15.40
C GLY A 323 -20.51 -15.98 -15.52
N LYS A 324 -21.46 -16.90 -15.68
CA LYS A 324 -22.89 -16.60 -15.85
C LYS A 324 -23.48 -15.75 -14.70
N THR A 325 -22.98 -15.92 -13.47
CA THR A 325 -23.41 -15.16 -12.29
C THR A 325 -22.86 -13.73 -12.24
N HIS A 326 -21.86 -13.40 -13.07
CA HIS A 326 -21.20 -12.10 -13.11
C HIS A 326 -21.72 -11.22 -14.25
N GLY A 327 -23.00 -11.31 -14.61
CA GLY A 327 -23.60 -10.53 -15.70
C GLY A 327 -23.60 -9.01 -15.49
N HIS A 328 -23.35 -8.56 -14.25
CA HIS A 328 -23.17 -7.14 -13.91
C HIS A 328 -21.79 -6.61 -14.34
N ILE A 329 -20.81 -7.47 -14.58
CA ILE A 329 -19.48 -7.10 -15.07
C ILE A 329 -19.51 -7.08 -16.59
N ARG A 330 -19.11 -5.95 -17.19
CA ARG A 330 -18.90 -5.82 -18.63
C ARG A 330 -17.47 -5.37 -18.88
N ALA A 331 -16.72 -6.15 -19.65
CA ALA A 331 -15.32 -5.87 -19.95
C ALA A 331 -15.11 -5.81 -21.46
N LYS A 332 -14.21 -4.92 -21.88
CA LYS A 332 -13.72 -4.83 -23.26
C LYS A 332 -12.20 -4.70 -23.21
N VAL A 333 -11.50 -5.53 -23.95
CA VAL A 333 -10.03 -5.41 -24.08
C VAL A 333 -9.70 -4.08 -24.74
N LYS A 334 -8.88 -3.26 -24.06
CA LYS A 334 -8.29 -2.05 -24.63
C LYS A 334 -6.97 -2.39 -25.31
N ASN A 335 -6.00 -2.88 -24.53
CA ASN A 335 -4.68 -3.28 -24.96
C ASN A 335 -4.29 -4.62 -24.32
N ILE A 336 -3.38 -5.35 -24.96
CA ILE A 336 -2.73 -6.54 -24.41
C ILE A 336 -1.22 -6.29 -24.47
N TYR A 337 -0.51 -6.68 -23.41
CA TYR A 337 0.94 -6.52 -23.32
C TYR A 337 1.58 -7.86 -22.99
N ARG A 338 2.65 -8.21 -23.70
CA ARG A 338 3.54 -9.30 -23.34
C ARG A 338 4.60 -8.76 -22.37
N ILE A 339 4.71 -9.37 -21.20
CA ILE A 339 5.54 -8.87 -20.11
C ILE A 339 6.56 -9.94 -19.72
N ASP A 340 7.85 -9.60 -19.77
CA ASP A 340 8.93 -10.41 -19.20
C ASP A 340 9.56 -9.59 -18.08
N ARG A 341 9.64 -10.18 -16.89
CA ARG A 341 10.22 -9.54 -15.71
C ARG A 341 11.66 -9.98 -15.51
N CYS A 342 12.50 -9.04 -15.08
CA CYS A 342 13.91 -9.28 -14.82
C CYS A 342 14.12 -10.50 -13.91
N GLY A 343 14.90 -11.46 -14.41
CA GLY A 343 15.24 -12.71 -13.71
C GLY A 343 14.07 -13.69 -13.52
N CYS A 344 12.82 -13.33 -13.83
CA CYS A 344 11.67 -14.23 -13.70
C CYS A 344 11.71 -15.32 -14.76
N ARG A 345 12.09 -14.96 -15.99
CA ARG A 345 12.27 -15.91 -17.09
C ARG A 345 13.42 -16.87 -16.80
N ASP A 346 14.57 -16.36 -16.37
CA ASP A 346 15.72 -17.18 -16.02
C ASP A 346 15.42 -18.07 -14.81
N TYR A 347 14.82 -17.53 -13.74
CA TYR A 347 14.37 -18.34 -12.61
C TYR A 347 13.41 -19.45 -13.04
N SER A 348 12.38 -19.12 -13.83
CA SER A 348 11.37 -20.08 -14.29
C SER A 348 11.96 -21.17 -15.19
N LEU A 349 12.87 -20.79 -16.09
CA LEU A 349 13.51 -21.69 -17.06
C LEU A 349 14.68 -22.47 -16.47
N GLU A 350 15.35 -22.00 -15.42
CA GLU A 350 16.54 -22.65 -14.85
C GLU A 350 16.24 -23.41 -13.55
N ARG A 351 15.38 -22.89 -12.67
CA ARG A 351 15.21 -23.39 -11.30
C ARG A 351 13.76 -23.52 -10.83
N GLY A 352 12.81 -22.95 -11.56
CA GLY A 352 11.42 -22.84 -11.16
C GLY A 352 10.59 -24.08 -11.45
N TRP A 353 9.40 -24.12 -10.85
CA TRP A 353 8.41 -25.18 -11.05
C TRP A 353 7.96 -25.29 -12.53
N ILE A 354 8.06 -24.21 -13.31
CA ILE A 354 7.75 -24.20 -14.74
C ILE A 354 8.68 -25.15 -15.52
N ARG A 355 9.99 -25.16 -15.24
CA ARG A 355 10.94 -26.10 -15.86
C ARG A 355 10.66 -27.55 -15.46
N GLN A 356 10.24 -27.77 -14.21
CA GLN A 356 9.97 -29.11 -13.68
C GLN A 356 8.60 -29.65 -14.07
N ALA A 357 7.71 -28.79 -14.55
CA ALA A 357 6.37 -29.16 -14.96
C ALA A 357 6.41 -29.92 -16.28
N ARG A 358 5.64 -31.01 -16.35
CA ARG A 358 5.41 -31.76 -17.60
C ARG A 358 4.34 -31.06 -18.44
N ASP A 359 4.25 -31.44 -19.72
CA ASP A 359 3.16 -31.01 -20.59
C ASP A 359 1.80 -31.29 -19.92
N GLY A 360 0.91 -30.29 -19.93
CA GLY A 360 -0.39 -30.35 -19.26
C GLY A 360 -0.39 -30.11 -17.74
N GLU A 361 0.76 -29.85 -17.12
CA GLU A 361 0.86 -29.42 -15.70
C GLU A 361 0.87 -27.90 -15.49
N ARG A 362 1.04 -27.15 -16.58
CA ARG A 362 1.05 -25.69 -16.60
C ARG A 362 -0.28 -25.16 -17.13
N MET A 363 -0.66 -23.98 -16.65
CA MET A 363 -1.96 -23.39 -16.98
C MET A 363 -1.85 -21.89 -17.12
N LEU A 364 -2.61 -21.35 -18.06
CA LEU A 364 -2.70 -19.92 -18.28
C LEU A 364 -3.91 -19.37 -17.52
N LEU A 365 -3.66 -18.73 -16.36
CA LEU A 365 -4.71 -18.35 -15.40
C LEU A 365 -4.75 -16.84 -15.14
N TRP A 366 -5.95 -16.36 -14.83
CA TRP A 366 -6.24 -14.95 -14.56
C TRP A 366 -5.90 -14.57 -13.11
N HIS A 367 -5.23 -13.44 -12.94
CA HIS A 367 -5.06 -12.77 -11.66
C HIS A 367 -5.56 -11.33 -11.78
N GLY A 368 -6.41 -10.92 -10.84
CA GLY A 368 -6.98 -9.58 -10.80
C GLY A 368 -6.52 -8.83 -9.54
N SER A 369 -6.19 -7.56 -9.72
CA SER A 369 -5.86 -6.63 -8.63
C SER A 369 -6.22 -5.20 -9.07
N ARG A 370 -6.32 -4.27 -8.12
CA ARG A 370 -6.55 -2.85 -8.44
C ARG A 370 -5.38 -2.32 -9.27
N ALA A 371 -5.65 -1.46 -10.26
CA ALA A 371 -4.61 -0.91 -11.12
C ALA A 371 -3.53 -0.12 -10.35
N THR A 372 -3.88 0.42 -9.17
CA THR A 372 -2.94 1.07 -8.24
C THR A 372 -1.83 0.15 -7.74
N ASN A 373 -2.06 -1.17 -7.75
CA ASN A 373 -1.11 -2.14 -7.23
C ASN A 373 -0.12 -2.62 -8.30
N PHE A 374 -0.36 -2.32 -9.59
CA PHE A 374 0.40 -2.89 -10.69
C PHE A 374 1.85 -2.40 -10.76
N ALA A 375 2.16 -1.20 -10.28
CA ALA A 375 3.55 -0.75 -10.18
C ALA A 375 4.37 -1.63 -9.20
N GLY A 376 3.81 -1.94 -8.02
CA GLY A 376 4.40 -2.88 -7.06
C GLY A 376 4.47 -4.32 -7.60
N ILE A 377 3.39 -4.80 -8.24
CA ILE A 377 3.35 -6.15 -8.80
C ILE A 377 4.37 -6.34 -9.93
N LEU A 378 4.49 -5.37 -10.85
CA LEU A 378 5.41 -5.44 -11.99
C LEU A 378 6.87 -5.30 -11.57
N SER A 379 7.18 -4.49 -10.56
CA SER A 379 8.55 -4.36 -10.06
C SER A 379 8.98 -5.56 -9.21
N GLN A 380 8.15 -6.02 -8.26
CA GLN A 380 8.60 -6.96 -7.22
C GLN A 380 8.07 -8.38 -7.35
N GLY A 381 6.81 -8.59 -7.72
CA GLY A 381 6.25 -9.95 -7.64
C GLY A 381 4.76 -9.95 -7.55
N LEU A 382 4.15 -11.05 -7.96
CA LEU A 382 3.04 -11.54 -7.14
C LEU A 382 3.65 -12.07 -5.85
N ARG A 383 3.32 -11.44 -4.72
CA ARG A 383 3.90 -11.72 -3.41
C ARG A 383 2.91 -12.50 -2.55
N ILE A 384 3.44 -13.35 -1.68
CA ILE A 384 2.64 -13.99 -0.64
C ILE A 384 2.51 -13.01 0.52
N ALA A 385 1.32 -12.93 1.12
CA ALA A 385 1.10 -12.12 2.30
C ALA A 385 2.13 -12.42 3.41
N PRO A 386 2.63 -11.41 4.13
CA PRO A 386 3.70 -11.59 5.11
C PRO A 386 3.26 -12.47 6.31
N PRO A 387 4.19 -13.07 7.07
CA PRO A 387 3.87 -13.91 8.24
C PRO A 387 2.95 -13.24 9.28
N GLU A 388 3.04 -11.92 9.39
CA GLU A 388 2.27 -11.05 10.28
C GLU A 388 0.79 -10.97 9.90
N ALA A 389 0.44 -11.18 8.63
CA ALA A 389 -0.95 -11.15 8.19
C ALA A 389 -1.76 -12.31 8.84
N PRO A 390 -3.06 -12.15 9.10
CA PRO A 390 -3.94 -13.28 9.39
C PRO A 390 -3.94 -14.29 8.25
N VAL A 391 -4.29 -15.53 8.57
CA VAL A 391 -4.59 -16.54 7.55
C VAL A 391 -6.07 -16.45 7.13
N SER A 392 -6.93 -16.05 8.05
CA SER A 392 -8.35 -15.82 7.77
C SER A 392 -8.53 -14.56 6.92
N GLY A 393 -9.47 -14.64 5.98
CA GLY A 393 -9.53 -13.78 4.80
C GLY A 393 -8.98 -14.46 3.54
N TYR A 394 -8.10 -15.46 3.67
CA TYR A 394 -7.62 -16.29 2.56
C TYR A 394 -8.26 -17.68 2.59
N MET A 395 -9.03 -18.03 1.54
CA MET A 395 -9.85 -19.26 1.52
C MET A 395 -9.05 -20.56 1.71
N PHE A 396 -7.81 -20.59 1.23
CA PHE A 396 -6.90 -21.75 1.27
C PHE A 396 -5.53 -21.37 1.84
N GLY A 397 -5.50 -20.43 2.80
CA GLY A 397 -4.27 -19.93 3.39
C GLY A 397 -3.50 -18.94 2.52
N LYS A 398 -2.34 -18.49 2.99
CA LYS A 398 -1.56 -17.45 2.32
C LYS A 398 -0.89 -18.01 1.06
N GLY A 399 -1.12 -17.35 -0.07
CA GLY A 399 -0.56 -17.76 -1.35
C GLY A 399 -0.93 -16.77 -2.46
N VAL A 400 -0.46 -17.04 -3.67
CA VAL A 400 -0.89 -16.31 -4.87
C VAL A 400 -2.11 -17.00 -5.45
N TYR A 401 -3.21 -16.25 -5.58
CA TYR A 401 -4.49 -16.76 -6.04
C TYR A 401 -4.70 -16.47 -7.53
N PHE A 402 -5.17 -17.48 -8.26
CA PHE A 402 -5.52 -17.39 -9.67
C PHE A 402 -6.92 -17.94 -9.91
N ALA A 403 -7.52 -17.58 -11.04
CA ALA A 403 -8.77 -18.16 -11.52
C ALA A 403 -8.67 -18.57 -12.98
N ASP A 404 -9.38 -19.65 -13.32
CA ASP A 404 -9.68 -20.06 -14.70
C ASP A 404 -10.77 -19.20 -15.34
N MET A 405 -11.60 -18.53 -14.53
CA MET A 405 -12.67 -17.63 -14.96
C MET A 405 -12.25 -16.15 -14.86
N MET A 406 -12.13 -15.45 -16.00
CA MET A 406 -11.77 -14.02 -16.05
C MET A 406 -12.64 -13.18 -15.11
N SER A 407 -13.97 -13.35 -15.19
CA SER A 407 -14.91 -12.56 -14.40
C SER A 407 -14.77 -12.72 -12.88
N LYS A 408 -14.22 -13.86 -12.41
CA LYS A 408 -13.93 -14.10 -10.99
C LYS A 408 -12.75 -13.26 -10.54
N SER A 409 -11.70 -13.18 -11.37
CA SER A 409 -10.56 -12.29 -11.13
C SER A 409 -10.95 -10.82 -11.32
N ALA A 410 -11.87 -10.50 -12.22
CA ALA A 410 -12.35 -9.14 -12.47
C ALA A 410 -12.94 -8.47 -11.23
N GLY A 411 -13.58 -9.23 -10.34
CA GLY A 411 -14.11 -8.71 -9.08
C GLY A 411 -13.06 -8.04 -8.19
N TYR A 412 -11.78 -8.39 -8.34
CA TYR A 412 -10.66 -7.82 -7.59
C TYR A 412 -10.05 -6.57 -8.23
N CYS A 413 -10.42 -6.27 -9.48
CA CYS A 413 -9.95 -5.09 -10.20
C CYS A 413 -10.84 -3.86 -9.99
N LEU A 414 -12.08 -4.06 -9.53
CA LEU A 414 -13.11 -3.04 -9.50
C LEU A 414 -12.86 -2.02 -8.38
N SER A 415 -12.82 -0.74 -8.77
CA SER A 415 -12.96 0.41 -7.88
C SER A 415 -14.33 1.05 -8.10
N ARG A 416 -14.89 1.69 -7.06
CA ARG A 416 -16.08 2.55 -7.23
C ARG A 416 -15.79 3.82 -8.01
N VAL A 417 -14.51 4.16 -8.24
CA VAL A 417 -14.10 5.24 -9.14
C VAL A 417 -14.46 4.84 -10.57
N THR A 418 -15.55 5.42 -11.08
CA THR A 418 -16.07 5.09 -12.41
C THR A 418 -15.13 5.56 -13.52
N MET A 419 -15.17 4.88 -14.67
CA MET A 419 -14.47 5.26 -15.92
C MET A 419 -12.94 5.12 -15.94
N VAL A 420 -12.31 4.51 -14.94
CA VAL A 420 -10.86 4.21 -15.00
C VAL A 420 -10.64 2.83 -15.63
N PRO A 421 -9.72 2.67 -16.61
CA PRO A 421 -9.34 1.35 -17.11
C PRO A 421 -8.83 0.46 -15.98
N VAL A 422 -9.22 -0.82 -16.02
CA VAL A 422 -8.75 -1.84 -15.08
C VAL A 422 -7.61 -2.65 -15.68
N CYS A 423 -6.78 -3.24 -14.84
CA CYS A 423 -5.67 -4.09 -15.25
C CYS A 423 -5.91 -5.54 -14.84
N PHE A 424 -5.46 -6.47 -15.68
CA PHE A 424 -5.52 -7.91 -15.46
C PHE A 424 -4.14 -8.51 -15.74
N LEU A 425 -3.79 -9.54 -14.99
CA LEU A 425 -2.67 -10.41 -15.32
C LEU A 425 -3.19 -11.73 -15.83
N LEU A 426 -2.51 -12.24 -16.85
CA LEU A 426 -2.66 -13.60 -17.31
C LEU A 426 -1.28 -14.26 -17.19
N CYS A 427 -1.18 -15.26 -16.33
CA CYS A 427 0.09 -15.84 -15.93
C CYS A 427 0.15 -17.31 -16.29
N GLU A 428 1.30 -17.75 -16.78
CA GLU A 428 1.67 -19.16 -16.83
C GLU A 428 1.99 -19.64 -15.40
N VAL A 429 1.27 -20.67 -14.94
CA VAL A 429 1.40 -21.20 -13.58
C VAL A 429 1.53 -22.73 -13.61
N ALA A 430 2.61 -23.27 -13.02
CA ALA A 430 2.73 -24.72 -12.77
C ALA A 430 1.87 -25.11 -11.57
N VAL A 431 0.72 -25.73 -11.82
CA VAL A 431 -0.29 -25.99 -10.78
C VAL A 431 -0.46 -27.47 -10.46
N LYS A 432 -0.18 -28.38 -11.39
CA LYS A 432 -0.29 -29.82 -11.12
C LYS A 432 1.03 -30.36 -10.54
N PRO A 433 1.02 -31.49 -9.81
CA PRO A 433 -0.18 -32.10 -9.23
C PRO A 433 -0.71 -31.20 -8.10
N TRP A 434 -2.01 -30.92 -8.09
CA TRP A 434 -2.64 -30.12 -7.04
C TRP A 434 -3.33 -30.97 -5.97
N LEU A 435 -3.58 -30.37 -4.82
CA LEU A 435 -4.48 -30.87 -3.79
C LEU A 435 -5.88 -30.30 -4.02
N GLU A 436 -6.88 -31.15 -4.21
CA GLU A 436 -8.27 -30.73 -4.41
C GLU A 436 -8.98 -30.56 -3.08
N LEU A 437 -9.62 -29.40 -2.89
CA LEU A 437 -10.38 -29.07 -1.69
C LEU A 437 -11.75 -28.51 -2.08
N VAL A 438 -12.81 -29.01 -1.45
CA VAL A 438 -14.20 -28.55 -1.68
C VAL A 438 -14.56 -27.41 -0.72
N ASN A 439 -14.07 -27.47 0.51
CA ASN A 439 -14.34 -26.48 1.56
C ASN A 439 -13.10 -25.65 1.85
N ALA A 440 -13.30 -24.41 2.32
CA ALA A 440 -12.22 -23.55 2.76
C ALA A 440 -11.36 -24.25 3.84
N GLN A 441 -10.05 -24.09 3.73
CA GLN A 441 -9.08 -24.70 4.65
C GLN A 441 -7.88 -23.76 4.81
N TYR A 442 -7.81 -23.10 5.96
CA TYR A 442 -6.81 -22.06 6.21
C TYR A 442 -5.37 -22.60 6.28
N ASP A 443 -5.18 -23.89 6.58
CA ASP A 443 -3.87 -24.56 6.60
C ASP A 443 -3.59 -25.42 5.34
N ALA A 444 -4.23 -25.08 4.21
CA ALA A 444 -4.09 -25.85 2.97
C ALA A 444 -2.64 -25.91 2.45
N ASP A 445 -1.77 -24.96 2.82
CA ASP A 445 -0.34 -25.01 2.49
C ASP A 445 0.35 -26.23 3.14
N LYS A 446 0.01 -26.53 4.41
CA LYS A 446 0.52 -27.70 5.13
C LYS A 446 -0.05 -28.99 4.56
N ALA A 447 -1.35 -29.01 4.27
CA ALA A 447 -2.00 -30.16 3.65
C ALA A 447 -1.44 -30.47 2.26
N CYS A 448 -1.22 -29.45 1.44
CA CYS A 448 -0.64 -29.56 0.10
C CYS A 448 0.79 -30.13 0.15
N LYS A 449 1.64 -29.61 1.05
CA LYS A 449 2.99 -30.15 1.29
C LYS A 449 2.96 -31.60 1.75
N LYS A 450 2.11 -31.95 2.73
CA LYS A 450 1.95 -33.32 3.24
C LYS A 450 1.51 -34.30 2.15
N ALA A 451 0.68 -33.84 1.21
CA ALA A 451 0.21 -34.63 0.08
C ALA A 451 1.21 -34.70 -1.09
N GLY A 452 2.39 -34.06 -0.98
CA GLY A 452 3.39 -34.00 -2.05
C GLY A 452 2.87 -33.26 -3.30
N LYS A 453 1.98 -32.28 -3.10
CA LYS A 453 1.35 -31.49 -4.18
C LYS A 453 2.03 -30.13 -4.31
N ARG A 454 1.86 -29.50 -5.48
CA ARG A 454 2.46 -28.21 -5.86
C ARG A 454 1.54 -27.03 -5.57
N ALA A 455 0.25 -27.20 -5.83
CA ALA A 455 -0.76 -26.16 -5.62
C ALA A 455 -2.03 -26.74 -4.98
N THR A 456 -2.93 -25.86 -4.58
CA THR A 456 -4.26 -26.22 -4.08
C THR A 456 -5.30 -25.78 -5.10
N LEU A 457 -6.23 -26.69 -5.44
CA LEU A 457 -7.38 -26.40 -6.29
C LEU A 457 -8.65 -26.37 -5.43
N GLY A 458 -9.28 -25.20 -5.35
CA GLY A 458 -10.63 -25.07 -4.82
C GLY A 458 -11.66 -25.55 -5.85
N ILE A 459 -12.33 -26.66 -5.57
CA ILE A 459 -13.30 -27.27 -6.51
C ILE A 459 -14.58 -26.41 -6.56
N GLY A 460 -14.76 -25.70 -7.66
CA GLY A 460 -15.98 -24.95 -7.96
C GLY A 460 -17.08 -25.82 -8.58
N ARG A 461 -18.33 -25.31 -8.56
CA ARG A 461 -19.46 -25.95 -9.26
C ARG A 461 -19.40 -25.81 -10.79
N THR A 462 -18.59 -24.87 -11.28
CA THR A 462 -18.47 -24.54 -12.70
C THR A 462 -17.01 -24.25 -13.00
N ALA A 463 -16.51 -24.83 -14.08
CA ALA A 463 -15.17 -24.65 -14.61
C ALA A 463 -15.22 -24.77 -16.14
N PRO A 464 -14.21 -24.26 -16.87
CA PRO A 464 -14.08 -24.52 -18.30
C PRO A 464 -13.99 -26.02 -18.62
N VAL A 465 -14.63 -26.45 -19.71
CA VAL A 465 -14.62 -27.87 -20.15
C VAL A 465 -13.22 -28.30 -20.59
N LYS A 466 -12.51 -27.38 -21.25
CA LYS A 466 -11.10 -27.52 -21.58
C LYS A 466 -10.37 -26.34 -20.98
N TRP A 467 -9.27 -26.64 -20.31
CA TRP A 467 -8.43 -25.61 -19.74
C TRP A 467 -7.40 -25.19 -20.77
N LYS A 468 -6.98 -23.93 -20.72
CA LYS A 468 -5.93 -23.41 -21.59
C LYS A 468 -4.58 -23.83 -21.00
N ASP A 469 -3.90 -24.75 -21.68
CA ASP A 469 -2.49 -25.05 -21.41
C ASP A 469 -1.65 -23.80 -21.73
N ALA A 470 -0.59 -23.58 -20.96
CA ALA A 470 0.25 -22.40 -21.06
C ALA A 470 1.33 -22.52 -22.14
#